data_AF-A0A932B3Y9-F1
#
_entry.id   AF-A0A932B3Y9-F1
#
_cell.length_a   1.000
_cell.length_b   1.000
_cell.length_c   1.000
_cell.angle_alpha   90.00
_cell.angle_beta   90.00
_cell.angle_gamma   90.00
#
_symmetry.space_group_name_H-M   'P 1'
#
loop_
_entity.id
_entity.type
_entity.pdbx_description
1 polymer ?
#
loop_
_entity_poly.entity_id
_entity_poly.type
_entity_poly.pdbx_seq_one_letter_code
_entity_poly.pdbx_strand_id
1 'polypeptide(L)'
;ADFVNRAKGGVPDDIPEVTLSLPEGGLAIGQLLKQAGLVPSTSEALRMIDQGGVRIDGATVSDRGLKLGQGVCVVQVGKRKFAKVTLQA
;
A
#
# COMPACT_ATOMS: atom_id res chain seq x y z
N ALA A 1 3.78 18.65 -18.71
CA ALA A 1 5.14 18.26 -18.27
C ALA A 1 5.11 16.98 -17.41
N ASP A 2 4.34 15.96 -17.82
CA ASP A 2 3.98 14.82 -16.95
C ASP A 2 4.69 13.49 -17.33
N PHE A 3 5.39 13.47 -18.47
CA PHE A 3 5.86 12.23 -19.10
C PHE A 3 7.22 11.70 -18.61
N VAL A 4 8.01 12.48 -17.86
CA VAL A 4 9.44 12.17 -17.62
C VAL A 4 9.67 11.27 -16.38
N ASN A 5 8.75 11.23 -15.41
CA ASN A 5 8.99 10.46 -14.18
C ASN A 5 8.62 8.97 -14.24
N ARG A 6 7.94 8.50 -15.31
CA ARG A 6 7.53 7.09 -15.42
C ARG A 6 8.70 6.12 -15.72
N ALA A 7 9.84 6.62 -16.21
CA ALA A 7 10.93 5.80 -16.73
C ALA A 7 12.02 5.42 -15.71
N LYS A 8 12.08 6.05 -14.52
CA LYS A 8 13.16 5.82 -13.54
C LYS A 8 12.83 4.86 -12.40
N GLY A 9 11.60 4.33 -12.33
CA GLY A 9 11.21 3.39 -11.28
C GLY A 9 11.23 3.98 -9.85
N GLY A 10 11.31 5.30 -9.73
CA GLY A 10 11.18 6.03 -8.47
C GLY A 10 9.72 6.12 -8.03
N VAL A 11 9.52 6.31 -6.73
CA VAL A 11 8.22 6.66 -6.17
C VAL A 11 7.79 8.00 -6.79
N PRO A 12 6.57 8.13 -7.35
CA PRO A 12 6.11 9.38 -7.92
C PRO A 12 6.11 10.50 -6.86
N ASP A 13 6.44 11.74 -7.25
CA ASP A 13 6.33 12.91 -6.36
C ASP A 13 4.89 13.13 -5.87
N ASP A 14 3.91 12.80 -6.71
CA ASP A 14 2.49 12.85 -6.38
C ASP A 14 2.02 11.47 -5.92
N ILE A 15 2.12 11.22 -4.60
CA ILE A 15 1.58 10.02 -3.97
C ILE A 15 0.25 10.38 -3.32
N PRO A 16 -0.86 9.68 -3.63
CA PRO A 16 -2.12 9.91 -2.94
C PRO A 16 -1.97 9.56 -1.45
N GLU A 17 -2.24 10.53 -0.59
CA GLU A 17 -2.32 10.33 0.86
C GLU A 17 -3.70 9.81 1.25
N VAL A 18 -3.73 8.72 1.99
CA VAL A 18 -4.95 8.11 2.52
C VAL A 18 -4.81 8.01 4.02
N THR A 19 -5.77 8.60 4.73
CA THR A 19 -5.82 8.46 6.19
C THR A 19 -6.86 7.40 6.54
N LEU A 20 -6.44 6.38 7.28
CA LEU A 20 -7.28 5.27 7.71
C LEU A 20 -7.29 5.21 9.23
N SER A 21 -8.47 4.95 9.79
CA SER A 21 -8.61 4.69 11.22
C SER A 21 -8.08 3.30 11.54
N LEU A 22 -7.26 3.20 12.58
CA LEU A 22 -6.72 1.94 13.06
C LEU A 22 -7.77 1.26 13.97
N PRO A 23 -8.36 0.13 13.57
CA PRO A 23 -9.30 -0.60 14.42
C PRO A 23 -8.57 -1.26 15.61
N GLU A 24 -9.28 -1.50 16.71
CA GLU A 24 -8.75 -2.24 17.86
C GLU A 24 -8.29 -3.63 17.42
N GLY A 25 -6.98 -3.87 17.47
CA GLY A 25 -6.34 -5.11 17.02
C GLY A 25 -5.58 -5.03 15.70
N GLY A 26 -5.39 -3.83 15.13
CA GLY A 26 -4.52 -3.53 13.99
C GLY A 26 -5.21 -3.70 12.64
N LEU A 27 -4.73 -2.99 11.61
CA LEU A 27 -5.30 -3.08 10.26
C LEU A 27 -4.56 -4.13 9.43
N ALA A 28 -5.27 -5.16 8.99
CA ALA A 28 -4.70 -6.19 8.12
C ALA A 28 -4.28 -5.58 6.78
N ILE A 29 -3.11 -5.98 6.26
CA ILE A 29 -2.55 -5.45 5.02
C ILE A 29 -3.53 -5.54 3.83
N GLY A 30 -4.27 -6.64 3.72
CA GLY A 30 -5.25 -6.79 2.64
C GLY A 30 -6.41 -5.80 2.73
N GLN A 31 -6.87 -5.48 3.94
CA GLN A 31 -7.91 -4.46 4.16
C GLN A 31 -7.36 -3.06 3.93
N LEU A 32 -6.15 -2.78 4.41
CA LEU A 32 -5.46 -1.51 4.18
C LEU A 32 -5.34 -1.22 2.68
N LEU A 33 -4.86 -2.18 1.88
CA LEU A 33 -4.69 -2.01 0.44
C LEU A 33 -6.03 -1.72 -0.27
N LYS A 34 -7.11 -2.36 0.19
CA LYS A 34 -8.46 -2.13 -0.34
C LYS A 34 -8.96 -0.73 0.05
N GLN A 35 -8.85 -0.36 1.33
CA GLN A 35 -9.29 0.93 1.83
C GLN A 35 -8.48 2.09 1.24
N ALA A 36 -7.19 1.86 0.97
CA ALA A 36 -6.32 2.79 0.25
C ALA A 36 -6.63 2.91 -1.26
N GLY A 37 -7.61 2.16 -1.78
CA GLY A 37 -7.99 2.19 -3.19
C GLY A 37 -6.97 1.58 -4.15
N LEU A 38 -5.94 0.90 -3.62
CA LEU A 38 -4.87 0.31 -4.44
C LEU A 38 -5.34 -0.97 -5.15
N VAL A 39 -6.25 -1.71 -4.52
CA VAL A 39 -6.87 -2.92 -5.06
C VAL A 39 -8.38 -2.84 -4.91
N PRO A 40 -9.16 -3.46 -5.81
CA PRO A 40 -10.61 -3.41 -5.74
C PRO A 40 -11.20 -4.35 -4.68
N SER A 41 -10.40 -5.30 -4.16
CA SER A 41 -10.85 -6.29 -3.17
C SER A 41 -9.71 -6.84 -2.34
N THR A 42 -10.02 -7.28 -1.11
CA THR A 42 -9.06 -7.90 -0.19
C THR A 42 -8.42 -9.15 -0.79
N SER A 43 -9.19 -9.98 -1.50
CA SER A 43 -8.67 -11.18 -2.18
C SER A 43 -7.65 -10.86 -3.28
N GLU A 44 -7.83 -9.75 -4.00
CA GLU A 44 -6.83 -9.28 -4.96
C GLU A 44 -5.58 -8.77 -4.26
N ALA A 45 -5.73 -8.09 -3.12
CA ALA A 45 -4.61 -7.71 -2.26
C ALA A 45 -3.76 -8.93 -1.88
N LEU A 46 -4.40 -10.00 -1.40
CA LEU A 46 -3.72 -11.23 -1.00
C LEU A 46 -2.99 -11.88 -2.18
N ARG A 47 -3.62 -11.93 -3.37
CA ARG A 47 -2.96 -12.42 -4.59
C ARG A 47 -1.73 -11.59 -4.96
N MET A 48 -1.81 -10.27 -4.84
CA MET A 48 -0.66 -9.39 -5.10
C MET A 48 0.47 -9.63 -4.09
N ILE A 49 0.15 -9.87 -2.81
CA ILE A 49 1.14 -10.22 -1.77
C ILE A 49 1.82 -11.55 -2.13
N ASP A 50 1.04 -12.57 -2.51
CA ASP A 50 1.56 -13.87 -2.92
C ASP A 50 2.47 -13.81 -4.14
N GLN A 51 2.16 -12.92 -5.08
CA GLN A 51 2.97 -12.70 -6.27
C GLN A 51 4.18 -11.79 -6.01
N GLY A 52 4.39 -11.32 -4.77
CA GLY A 52 5.46 -10.37 -4.43
C GLY A 52 5.27 -8.98 -5.04
N GLY A 53 4.03 -8.64 -5.40
CA GLY A 53 3.64 -7.37 -6.00
C GLY A 53 3.36 -6.26 -5.00
N VAL A 54 3.38 -6.52 -3.69
CA VAL A 54 3.15 -5.52 -2.64
C VAL A 54 4.44 -5.16 -1.94
N ARG A 55 4.68 -3.86 -1.76
CA ARG A 55 5.80 -3.33 -0.98
C ARG A 55 5.33 -2.27 0.01
N ILE A 56 5.97 -2.21 1.16
CA ILE A 56 5.77 -1.18 2.19
C ILE A 56 7.12 -0.54 2.45
N ASP A 57 7.21 0.78 2.28
CA ASP A 57 8.44 1.55 2.46
C ASP A 57 9.64 0.96 1.71
N GLY A 58 9.37 0.37 0.53
CA GLY A 58 10.37 -0.29 -0.33
C GLY A 58 10.61 -1.77 -0.03
N ALA A 59 10.14 -2.31 1.10
CA ALA A 59 10.28 -3.72 1.47
C ALA A 59 9.12 -4.57 0.92
N THR A 60 9.43 -5.68 0.24
CA THR A 60 8.42 -6.62 -0.26
C THR A 60 7.68 -7.29 0.90
N VAL A 61 6.35 -7.27 0.84
CA VAL A 61 5.49 -7.95 1.81
C VAL A 61 5.03 -9.27 1.20
N SER A 62 5.29 -10.35 1.94
CA SER A 62 4.83 -11.70 1.60
C SER A 62 3.89 -12.29 2.66
N ASP A 63 3.75 -11.62 3.80
CA ASP A 63 2.85 -12.05 4.87
C ASP A 63 1.43 -11.50 4.65
N ARG A 64 0.50 -12.43 4.37
CA ARG A 64 -0.93 -12.16 4.21
C ARG A 64 -1.59 -11.70 5.51
N GLY A 65 -1.05 -12.13 6.65
CA GLY A 65 -1.54 -11.84 8.00
C GLY A 65 -0.92 -10.59 8.62
N LEU A 66 -0.07 -9.87 7.88
CA LEU A 66 0.58 -8.68 8.38
C LEU A 66 -0.45 -7.65 8.85
N LYS A 67 -0.32 -7.23 10.11
CA LYS A 67 -1.11 -6.16 10.69
C LYS A 67 -0.25 -4.92 10.85
N LEU A 68 -0.70 -3.83 10.27
CA LEU A 68 -0.06 -2.53 10.42
C LEU A 68 -0.60 -1.86 11.68
N GLY A 69 0.31 -1.28 12.45
CA GLY A 69 0.02 -0.46 13.62
C GLY A 69 -0.16 1.01 13.25
N GLN A 70 -0.34 1.86 14.26
CA GLN A 70 -0.40 3.31 14.08
C GLN A 70 0.92 3.81 13.47
N GLY A 71 0.83 4.74 12.52
CA GLY A 71 1.99 5.31 11.84
C GLY A 71 1.71 5.71 10.41
N VAL A 72 2.76 6.13 9.71
CA VAL A 72 2.70 6.50 8.30
C VAL A 72 3.59 5.55 7.53
N CYS A 73 3.07 4.97 6.45
CA CYS A 73 3.83 4.07 5.59
C CYS A 73 3.49 4.29 4.12
N VAL A 74 4.46 4.10 3.23
CA VAL A 74 4.22 4.16 1.78
C VAL A 74 3.98 2.75 1.26
N VAL A 75 2.76 2.48 0.82
CA VAL A 75 2.37 1.21 0.19
C VAL A 75 2.48 1.33 -1.32
N GLN A 76 3.07 0.31 -1.92
CA GLN A 76 3.20 0.16 -3.36
C GLN A 76 2.57 -1.17 -3.79
N VAL A 77 1.74 -1.12 -4.82
CA VAL A 77 1.17 -2.29 -5.49
C VAL A 77 1.56 -2.29 -6.96
N GLY A 78 2.33 -3.31 -7.35
CA GLY A 78 2.94 -3.40 -8.67
C GLY A 78 3.90 -2.24 -8.94
N LYS A 79 4.05 -1.86 -10.22
CA LYS A 79 4.99 -0.79 -10.63
C LYS A 79 4.39 0.61 -10.69
N ARG A 80 3.07 0.74 -10.58
CA ARG A 80 2.35 1.98 -10.93
C ARG A 80 1.41 2.50 -9.85
N LYS A 81 1.04 1.70 -8.86
CA LYS A 81 0.13 2.11 -7.80
C LYS A 81 0.92 2.35 -6.53
N PHE A 82 0.83 3.55 -6.02
CA PHE A 82 1.45 3.98 -4.77
C PHE A 82 0.39 4.71 -3.96
N ALA A 83 0.40 4.53 -2.64
CA ALA A 83 -0.35 5.38 -1.72
C ALA A 83 0.47 5.56 -0.45
N LYS A 84 0.37 6.73 0.16
CA LYS A 84 0.92 6.99 1.48
C LYS A 84 -0.22 6.84 2.47
N VAL A 85 -0.14 5.84 3.32
CA VAL A 85 -1.21 5.53 4.26
C VAL A 85 -0.81 6.01 5.65
N THR A 86 -1.67 6.84 6.23
CA THR A 86 -1.55 7.31 7.62
C THR A 86 -2.59 6.56 8.45
N LEU A 87 -2.11 5.70 9.34
CA LEU A 87 -2.90 4.98 10.33
C LEU A 87 -2.90 5.78 11.63
N GLN A 88 -4.09 6.23 12.02
CA GLN A 88 -4.32 6.93 13.29
C GLN A 88 -5.46 6.27 14.06
N ALA A 89 -5.37 6.27 15.39
CA ALA A 89 -6.42 5.77 16.27
C ALA A 89 -7.64 6.69 16.26
#